data_AF-A0A2G2HFV8-F1
#
_entry.id   AF-A0A2G2HFV8-F1
#
_cell.length_a   1.000
_cell.length_b   1.000
_cell.length_c   1.000
_cell.angle_alpha   90.00
_cell.angle_beta   90.00
_cell.angle_gamma   90.00
#
_symmetry.space_group_name_H-M   'P 1'
#
loop_
_entity.id
_entity.type
_entity.pdbx_description
1 polymer ?
#
loop_
_entity_poly.entity_id
_entity_poly.type
_entity_poly.pdbx_seq_one_letter_code
_entity_poly.pdbx_strand_id
1 'polypeptide(L)'
;MSLIKIIAISLFSLVFIIGCANKKENIILMNAKTKSEKTIEEKKVNENCKKYLSSMKHASYYIKNEFNQAYFKKNDFLGAKAQLFLVKNNSSGIFAKNINKANTSYKKYFTMAVKNKCDIASFRIFPLIVIENKITLAK
;
A
#
# COMPACT_ATOMS: atom_id res chain seq x y z
N MET A 1 1.61 42.62 -23.12
CA MET A 1 1.11 41.27 -22.76
C MET A 1 0.52 40.64 -24.00
N SER A 2 1.27 39.73 -24.63
CA SER A 2 1.01 39.24 -25.99
C SER A 2 -0.22 38.33 -26.06
N LEU A 3 -1.10 38.61 -27.03
CA LEU A 3 -2.34 37.88 -27.36
C LEU A 3 -2.15 36.39 -27.73
N ILE A 4 -0.91 35.90 -27.76
CA ILE A 4 -0.54 34.55 -28.20
C ILE A 4 -0.83 33.48 -27.11
N LYS A 5 -1.08 33.86 -25.85
CA LYS A 5 -1.25 32.89 -24.74
C LYS A 5 -2.69 32.39 -24.51
N ILE A 6 -3.69 32.89 -25.23
CA ILE A 6 -5.10 32.52 -24.99
C ILE A 6 -5.59 31.37 -25.92
N ILE A 7 -4.89 31.10 -27.02
CA ILE A 7 -5.32 30.09 -28.02
C ILE A 7 -4.83 28.66 -27.68
N ALA A 8 -3.85 28.51 -26.80
CA ALA A 8 -3.29 27.19 -26.46
C ALA A 8 -4.11 26.37 -25.43
N ILE A 9 -5.21 26.92 -24.89
CA ILE A 9 -5.98 26.29 -23.80
C ILE A 9 -7.36 25.77 -24.27
N SER A 10 -7.78 26.01 -25.51
CA SER A 10 -9.14 25.70 -25.98
C SER A 10 -9.30 24.51 -26.94
N LEU A 11 -8.27 23.71 -27.21
CA LEU A 11 -8.34 22.63 -28.22
C LEU A 11 -8.04 21.21 -27.72
N PHE A 12 -7.85 21.00 -26.42
CA PHE A 12 -7.59 19.65 -25.85
C PHE A 12 -8.83 18.97 -25.22
N SER A 13 -10.03 19.52 -25.43
CA SER A 13 -11.26 19.05 -24.77
C SER A 13 -12.22 18.27 -25.67
N LEU A 14 -11.87 18.01 -26.93
CA LEU A 14 -12.74 17.31 -27.88
C LEU A 14 -11.89 16.31 -28.65
N VAL A 15 -12.17 15.02 -28.41
CA VAL A 15 -11.80 13.81 -29.18
C VAL A 15 -11.20 12.78 -28.23
N PHE A 16 -12.07 12.00 -27.55
CA PHE A 16 -11.87 10.58 -27.22
C PHE A 16 -13.15 10.03 -26.59
N ILE A 17 -14.28 10.14 -27.29
CA ILE A 17 -15.50 9.36 -26.99
C ILE A 17 -16.09 8.87 -28.32
N ILE A 18 -15.64 7.70 -28.76
CA ILE A 18 -16.28 6.69 -29.63
C ILE A 18 -15.29 5.51 -29.53
N GLY A 19 -15.61 4.27 -29.18
CA GLY A 19 -16.87 3.57 -29.01
C GLY A 19 -16.54 2.09 -29.23
N CYS A 20 -16.93 1.21 -28.31
CA CYS A 20 -17.08 -0.22 -28.55
C CYS A 20 -18.19 -0.74 -27.65
N ALA A 21 -19.43 -0.46 -28.06
CA ALA A 21 -20.61 -1.14 -27.56
C ALA A 21 -20.75 -2.45 -28.34
N ASN A 22 -20.22 -3.55 -27.80
CA ASN A 22 -20.47 -4.89 -28.33
C ASN A 22 -21.68 -5.51 -27.62
N LYS A 23 -22.81 -5.40 -28.32
CA LYS A 23 -23.86 -6.41 -28.55
C LYS A 23 -24.15 -7.39 -27.39
N LYS A 24 -25.29 -7.16 -26.72
CA LYS A 24 -25.99 -8.18 -25.93
C LYS A 24 -26.43 -9.31 -26.85
N GLU A 25 -25.93 -10.52 -26.59
CA GLU A 25 -26.53 -11.75 -27.06
C GLU A 25 -27.22 -12.43 -25.86
N ASN A 26 -28.55 -12.50 -25.90
CA ASN A 26 -29.35 -13.25 -24.94
C ASN A 26 -29.25 -14.74 -25.31
N ILE A 27 -28.54 -15.52 -24.51
CA ILE A 27 -28.72 -16.97 -24.48
C ILE A 27 -29.32 -17.31 -23.12
N ILE A 28 -30.64 -17.47 -23.12
CA ILE A 28 -31.37 -18.17 -22.07
C ILE A 28 -31.20 -19.66 -22.39
N LEU A 29 -30.42 -20.38 -21.58
CA LEU A 29 -30.55 -21.82 -21.45
C LEU A 29 -30.67 -22.17 -19.96
N MET A 30 -31.75 -22.87 -19.65
CA MET A 30 -32.23 -23.17 -18.31
C MET A 30 -31.31 -24.13 -17.54
N ASN A 31 -31.38 -23.98 -16.21
CA ASN A 31 -31.21 -25.01 -15.18
C ASN A 31 -29.82 -25.61 -14.92
N ALA A 32 -29.17 -25.06 -13.87
CA ALA A 32 -28.76 -25.87 -12.71
C ALA A 32 -28.63 -24.96 -11.48
N LYS A 33 -29.64 -24.96 -10.61
CA LYS A 33 -29.53 -24.44 -9.23
C LYS A 33 -28.56 -25.33 -8.46
N THR A 34 -27.30 -24.93 -8.40
CA THR A 34 -26.33 -25.38 -7.37
C THR A 34 -25.16 -24.39 -7.35
N LYS A 35 -25.43 -23.14 -6.98
CA LYS A 35 -24.37 -22.16 -6.75
C LYS A 35 -24.83 -21.10 -5.76
N SER A 36 -24.64 -21.32 -4.46
CA SER A 36 -24.73 -20.21 -3.51
C SER A 36 -24.17 -20.56 -2.13
N GLU A 37 -22.88 -20.93 -2.05
CA GLU A 37 -22.17 -20.79 -0.78
C GLU A 37 -20.70 -20.43 -1.01
N LYS A 38 -20.02 -21.16 -1.92
CA LYS A 38 -18.61 -20.88 -2.29
C LYS A 38 -18.36 -19.45 -2.78
N THR A 39 -19.30 -18.84 -3.52
CA THR A 39 -19.12 -17.50 -4.10
C THR A 39 -19.09 -16.37 -3.05
N ILE A 40 -19.82 -16.51 -1.94
CA ILE A 40 -19.90 -15.46 -0.91
C ILE A 40 -18.64 -15.51 -0.03
N GLU A 41 -18.20 -16.71 0.33
CA GLU A 41 -17.02 -16.92 1.16
C GLU A 41 -15.73 -16.49 0.44
N GLU A 42 -15.53 -16.90 -0.82
CA GLU A 42 -14.39 -16.48 -1.63
C GLU A 42 -14.34 -14.95 -1.84
N LYS A 43 -15.50 -14.32 -2.05
CA LYS A 43 -15.59 -12.86 -2.23
C LYS A 43 -15.27 -12.09 -0.93
N LYS A 44 -15.75 -12.58 0.22
CA LYS A 44 -15.43 -12.01 1.54
C LYS A 44 -13.96 -12.17 1.91
N VAL A 45 -13.35 -13.33 1.61
CA VAL A 45 -11.91 -13.56 1.80
C VAL A 45 -11.11 -12.56 0.97
N ASN A 46 -11.49 -12.34 -0.30
CA ASN A 46 -10.84 -11.38 -1.19
C ASN A 46 -10.93 -9.93 -0.68
N GLU A 47 -12.11 -9.48 -0.24
CA GLU A 47 -12.29 -8.12 0.28
C GLU A 47 -11.50 -7.87 1.58
N ASN A 48 -11.49 -8.84 2.49
CA ASN A 48 -10.69 -8.79 3.71
C ASN A 48 -9.18 -8.73 3.40
N CYS A 49 -8.71 -9.54 2.45
CA CYS A 49 -7.32 -9.48 2.00
C CYS A 49 -6.96 -8.09 1.46
N LYS A 50 -7.79 -7.49 0.60
CA LYS A 50 -7.56 -6.14 0.10
C LYS A 50 -7.39 -5.12 1.23
N LYS A 51 -8.22 -5.21 2.28
CA LYS A 51 -8.13 -4.33 3.46
C LYS A 51 -6.83 -4.53 4.25
N TYR A 52 -6.44 -5.78 4.50
CA TYR A 52 -5.23 -6.08 5.26
C TYR A 52 -3.97 -5.65 4.50
N LEU A 53 -3.88 -5.98 3.21
CA LEU A 53 -2.77 -5.61 2.34
C LEU A 53 -2.65 -4.09 2.20
N SER A 54 -3.77 -3.38 2.07
CA SER A 54 -3.78 -1.91 2.06
C SER A 54 -3.23 -1.33 3.36
N SER A 55 -3.66 -1.86 4.50
CA SER A 55 -3.21 -1.40 5.81
C SER A 55 -1.71 -1.66 6.03
N MET A 56 -1.23 -2.85 5.64
CA MET A 56 0.19 -3.20 5.66
C MET A 56 1.01 -2.30 4.74
N LYS A 57 0.52 -2.03 3.51
CA LYS A 57 1.18 -1.13 2.55
C LYS A 57 1.32 0.27 3.12
N HIS A 58 0.26 0.81 3.71
CA HIS A 58 0.28 2.14 4.30
C HIS A 58 1.25 2.22 5.49
N ALA A 59 1.19 1.27 6.43
CA ALA A 59 2.09 1.24 7.57
C ALA A 59 3.56 1.08 7.16
N SER A 60 3.84 0.20 6.19
CA SER A 60 5.18 0.00 5.63
C SER A 60 5.70 1.27 4.95
N TYR A 61 4.86 1.92 4.15
CA TYR A 61 5.18 3.19 3.50
C TYR A 61 5.49 4.28 4.53
N TYR A 62 4.64 4.45 5.55
CA TYR A 62 4.83 5.45 6.59
C TYR A 62 6.20 5.28 7.26
N ILE A 63 6.51 4.09 7.77
CA ILE A 63 7.79 3.79 8.45
C ILE A 63 8.98 4.11 7.52
N LYS A 64 8.93 3.63 6.27
CA LYS A 64 10.01 3.85 5.31
C LYS A 64 10.18 5.33 4.98
N ASN A 65 9.07 6.05 4.80
CA ASN A 65 9.09 7.45 4.44
C ASN A 65 9.63 8.33 5.58
N GLU A 66 9.20 8.11 6.82
CA GLU A 66 9.70 8.86 7.99
C GLU A 66 11.23 8.79 8.10
N PHE A 67 11.80 7.58 8.03
CA PHE A 67 13.26 7.41 8.03
C PHE A 67 13.93 8.03 6.79
N ASN A 68 13.29 7.91 5.62
CA ASN A 68 13.83 8.45 4.39
C ASN A 68 13.90 9.98 4.39
N GLN A 69 12.83 10.65 4.81
CA GLN A 69 12.77 12.12 4.85
C GLN A 69 13.65 12.71 5.95
N ALA A 70 13.63 12.10 7.14
CA ALA A 70 14.35 12.63 8.29
C ALA A 70 15.86 12.41 8.18
N TYR A 71 16.29 11.26 7.66
CA TYR A 71 17.68 10.81 7.73
C TYR A 71 18.29 10.48 6.38
N PHE A 72 17.72 9.54 5.63
CA PHE A 72 18.41 9.00 4.44
C PHE A 72 18.60 10.01 3.31
N LYS A 73 17.64 10.91 3.07
CA LYS A 73 17.80 11.99 2.09
C LYS A 73 18.93 12.97 2.44
N LYS A 74 19.29 13.04 3.72
CA LYS A 74 20.36 13.90 4.24
C LYS A 74 21.67 13.14 4.44
N ASN A 75 21.73 11.86 4.02
CA ASN A 75 22.83 10.94 4.30
C ASN A 75 23.17 10.79 5.80
N ASP A 76 22.21 11.03 6.70
CA ASP A 76 22.42 10.93 8.14
C ASP A 76 22.18 9.50 8.66
N PHE A 77 23.12 8.59 8.35
CA PHE A 77 23.02 7.19 8.77
C PHE A 77 23.24 7.00 10.27
N LEU A 78 24.02 7.86 10.92
CA LEU A 78 24.24 7.83 12.36
C LEU A 78 22.95 8.21 13.10
N GLY A 79 22.28 9.28 12.70
CA GLY A 79 20.97 9.68 13.22
C GLY A 79 19.90 8.61 12.96
N ALA A 80 19.88 8.01 11.77
CA ALA A 80 19.00 6.88 11.47
C ALA A 80 19.24 5.69 12.43
N LYS A 81 20.50 5.35 12.71
CA LYS A 81 20.87 4.26 13.63
C LYS A 81 20.41 4.55 15.06
N ALA A 82 20.65 5.76 15.56
CA ALA A 82 20.21 6.19 16.88
C ALA A 82 18.68 6.11 17.01
N GLN A 83 17.95 6.52 15.98
CA GLN A 83 16.50 6.54 16.00
C GLN A 83 15.90 5.14 15.87
N LEU A 84 16.51 4.27 15.06
CA LEU A 84 16.15 2.85 15.04
C LEU A 84 16.36 2.20 16.41
N PHE A 85 17.42 2.55 17.13
CA PHE A 85 17.64 2.08 18.50
C PHE A 85 16.52 2.54 19.44
N LEU A 86 16.13 3.82 19.41
CA LEU A 86 15.01 4.32 20.23
C LEU A 86 13.68 3.65 19.89
N VAL A 87 13.41 3.41 18.61
CA VAL A 87 12.25 2.66 18.11
C VAL A 87 12.25 1.23 18.64
N LYS A 88 13.39 0.53 18.62
CA LYS A 88 13.51 -0.86 19.10
C LYS A 88 13.32 -0.96 20.62
N ASN A 89 13.69 0.08 21.36
CA ASN A 89 13.53 0.15 22.82
C ASN A 89 12.18 0.76 23.27
N ASN A 90 11.22 0.96 22.37
CA ASN A 90 9.91 1.56 22.68
C ASN A 90 10.01 2.90 23.43
N SER A 91 10.96 3.75 23.04
CA SER A 91 11.16 5.07 23.65
C SER A 91 9.88 5.92 23.58
N SER A 92 9.68 6.78 24.58
CA SER A 92 8.51 7.64 24.71
C SER A 92 8.50 8.85 23.76
N GLY A 93 9.57 9.06 23.00
CA GLY A 93 9.67 10.12 22.00
C GLY A 93 8.63 9.99 20.88
N ILE A 94 8.17 11.12 20.34
CA ILE A 94 7.07 11.15 19.34
C ILE A 94 7.40 10.33 18.09
N PHE A 95 8.64 10.39 17.60
CA PHE A 95 9.10 9.61 16.46
C PHE A 95 8.98 8.10 16.75
N ALA A 96 9.59 7.65 17.85
CA ALA A 96 9.56 6.24 18.26
C ALA A 96 8.13 5.73 18.47
N LYS A 97 7.28 6.50 19.17
CA LYS A 97 5.85 6.19 19.36
C LYS A 97 5.10 6.02 18.04
N ASN A 98 5.27 6.94 17.10
CA ASN A 98 4.57 6.89 15.82
C ASN A 98 5.02 5.70 14.97
N ILE A 99 6.34 5.48 14.88
CA ILE A 99 6.91 4.32 14.19
C ILE A 99 6.46 3.01 14.83
N ASN A 100 6.46 2.91 16.15
CA ASN A 100 5.99 1.72 16.87
C ASN A 100 4.50 1.48 16.62
N LYS A 101 3.65 2.52 16.65
CA LYS A 101 2.23 2.41 16.34
C LYS A 101 2.00 1.89 14.91
N ALA A 102 2.73 2.43 13.94
CA ALA A 102 2.68 1.94 12.57
C ALA A 102 3.18 0.48 12.46
N ASN A 103 4.26 0.12 13.16
CA ASN A 103 4.80 -1.24 13.15
C ASN A 103 3.84 -2.24 13.81
N THR A 104 3.17 -1.85 14.89
CA THR A 104 2.11 -2.65 15.52
C THR A 104 0.92 -2.84 14.58
N SER A 105 0.51 -1.79 13.86
CA SER A 105 -0.52 -1.89 12.83
C SER A 105 -0.11 -2.88 11.73
N TYR A 106 1.13 -2.76 11.21
CA TYR A 106 1.67 -3.68 10.22
C TYR A 106 1.60 -5.14 10.71
N LYS A 107 2.13 -5.41 11.91
CA LYS A 107 2.13 -6.75 12.51
C LYS A 107 0.72 -7.31 12.67
N LYS A 108 -0.21 -6.50 13.19
CA LYS A 108 -1.62 -6.89 13.36
C LYS A 108 -2.24 -7.35 12.03
N TYR A 109 -2.11 -6.54 10.99
CA TYR A 109 -2.69 -6.87 9.69
C TYR A 109 -1.96 -7.98 8.94
N PHE A 110 -0.65 -8.11 9.16
CA PHE A 110 0.12 -9.26 8.66
C PHE A 110 -0.41 -10.57 9.26
N THR A 111 -0.62 -10.63 10.57
CA THR A 111 -1.22 -11.81 11.22
C THR A 111 -2.62 -12.10 10.70
N MET A 112 -3.45 -11.07 10.48
CA MET A 112 -4.77 -11.25 9.87
C MET A 112 -4.69 -11.78 8.43
N ALA A 113 -3.76 -11.27 7.63
CA ALA A 113 -3.55 -11.71 6.25
C ALA A 113 -3.08 -13.17 6.18
N VAL A 114 -2.15 -13.58 7.05
CA VAL A 114 -1.71 -14.98 7.19
C VAL A 114 -2.88 -15.88 7.56
N LYS A 115 -3.65 -15.50 8.60
CA LYS A 115 -4.80 -16.29 9.06
C LYS A 115 -5.85 -16.48 7.96
N ASN A 116 -6.04 -15.48 7.11
CA ASN A 116 -7.00 -15.51 5.99
C ASN A 116 -6.39 -16.01 4.66
N LYS A 117 -5.18 -16.58 4.68
CA LYS A 117 -4.50 -17.14 3.50
C LYS A 117 -4.38 -16.14 2.33
N CYS A 118 -4.20 -14.85 2.64
CA CYS A 118 -3.97 -13.82 1.63
C CYS A 118 -2.59 -13.99 0.97
N ASP A 119 -2.45 -13.56 -0.30
CA ASP A 119 -1.13 -13.42 -0.91
C ASP A 119 -0.36 -12.26 -0.26
N ILE A 120 0.70 -12.62 0.48
CA ILE A 120 1.55 -11.70 1.22
C ILE A 120 3.00 -11.71 0.72
N ALA A 121 3.27 -12.22 -0.49
CA ALA A 121 4.63 -12.37 -1.01
C ALA A 121 5.44 -11.06 -0.94
N SER A 122 4.82 -9.92 -1.28
CA SER A 122 5.42 -8.59 -1.24
C SER A 122 5.65 -8.01 0.16
N PHE A 123 5.20 -8.71 1.21
CA PHE A 123 5.22 -8.25 2.60
C PHE A 123 6.05 -9.13 3.54
N ARG A 124 6.77 -10.12 2.99
CA ARG A 124 7.61 -11.03 3.80
C ARG A 124 8.70 -10.30 4.59
N ILE A 125 9.23 -9.19 4.06
CA ILE A 125 10.24 -8.38 4.74
C ILE A 125 9.56 -7.27 5.52
N PHE A 126 9.74 -7.28 6.84
CA PHE A 126 9.16 -6.29 7.73
C PHE A 126 9.81 -4.92 7.53
N PRO A 127 9.05 -3.82 7.64
CA PRO A 127 9.54 -2.48 7.31
C PRO A 127 10.76 -2.05 8.15
N LEU A 128 10.81 -2.39 9.44
CA LEU A 128 11.97 -2.07 10.28
C LEU A 128 13.24 -2.85 9.89
N ILE A 129 13.10 -4.07 9.35
CA ILE A 129 14.24 -4.83 8.81
C ILE A 129 14.78 -4.16 7.53
N VAL A 130 13.89 -3.61 6.69
CA VAL A 130 14.32 -2.82 5.52
C VAL A 130 15.14 -1.60 5.95
N ILE A 131 14.71 -0.90 7.01
CA ILE A 131 15.45 0.23 7.58
C ILE A 131 16.82 -0.21 8.09
N GLU A 132 16.86 -1.28 8.87
CA GLU A 132 18.10 -1.84 9.43
C GLU A 132 19.09 -2.25 8.35
N ASN A 133 18.63 -2.97 7.33
CA ASN A 133 19.48 -3.36 6.21
C ASN A 133 20.05 -2.15 5.47
N LYS A 134 19.23 -1.12 5.24
CA LYS A 134 19.68 0.11 4.59
C LYS A 134 20.74 0.86 5.41
N ILE A 135 20.62 0.88 6.73
CA ILE A 135 21.63 1.48 7.62
C ILE A 135 22.94 0.67 7.58
N THR A 136 22.85 -0.67 7.62
CA THR A 136 24.04 -1.54 7.62
C THR A 136 24.83 -1.50 6.31
N LEU A 137 24.15 -1.32 5.18
CA LEU A 137 24.78 -1.25 3.85
C LEU A 137 25.48 0.09 3.57
N ALA A 138 25.17 1.14 4.33
CA ALA A 138 25.72 2.48 4.12
C ALA A 138 27.13 2.69 4.71
N LYS A 139 27.91 1.61 4.81
CA LYS A 139 29.30 1.65 5.30
C LYS A 139 30.21 2.44 4.37
#